data_AF-A0A1Y6JW15-F1
#
_entry.id   AF-A0A1Y6JW15-F1
#
_cell.length_a   1.000
_cell.length_b   1.000
_cell.length_c   1.000
_cell.angle_alpha   90.00
_cell.angle_beta   90.00
_cell.angle_gamma   90.00
#
_symmetry.space_group_name_H-M   'P 1'
#
loop_
_entity.id
_entity.type
_entity.pdbx_description
1 polymer ?
#
loop_
_entity_poly.entity_id
_entity_poly.type
_entity_poly.pdbx_seq_one_letter_code
_entity_poly.pdbx_strand_id
1 'polypeptide(L)'
;MMAEDNQQDDIEITPGSKEFGKMVFRLNNPVNAENVSVLNYNGAELEQIQDGVYAQPAFVSDDFNLFFIVTQLIGDDWIVAFSKAKIENDNEITDLSDPIPTGEGLNMLGQVSADDANNLLSYFGTLVDAKRGEWRLIE
;
A
#
# COMPACT_ATOMS: atom_id res chain seq x y z
N MET A 1 33.80 -33.77 -4.22
CA MET A 1 32.95 -32.74 -4.83
C MET A 1 31.53 -33.05 -4.40
N MET A 2 30.99 -32.28 -3.47
CA MET A 2 29.56 -32.29 -3.15
C MET A 2 29.08 -30.89 -3.54
N ALA A 3 28.15 -30.84 -4.50
CA ALA A 3 27.53 -29.61 -4.95
C ALA A 3 26.66 -29.08 -3.81
N GLU A 4 26.83 -27.80 -3.50
CA GLU A 4 25.96 -27.06 -2.59
C GLU A 4 24.68 -26.72 -3.39
N ASP A 5 23.62 -27.48 -3.13
CA ASP A 5 22.27 -27.10 -3.54
C ASP A 5 21.85 -25.87 -2.73
N ASN A 6 22.10 -24.69 -3.28
CA ASN A 6 21.43 -23.46 -2.87
C ASN A 6 19.97 -23.52 -3.33
N GLN A 7 19.15 -24.26 -2.60
CA GLN A 7 17.71 -24.03 -2.58
C GLN A 7 17.48 -22.68 -1.90
N GLN A 8 17.52 -21.60 -2.69
CA GLN A 8 16.79 -20.39 -2.34
C GLN A 8 15.32 -20.78 -2.40
N ASP A 9 14.74 -21.10 -1.25
CA ASP A 9 13.30 -21.23 -1.10
C ASP A 9 12.68 -19.96 -1.69
N ASP A 10 11.93 -20.11 -2.79
CA ASP A 10 10.98 -19.10 -3.25
C ASP A 10 9.95 -18.95 -2.13
N ILE A 11 10.26 -18.11 -1.15
CA ILE A 11 9.32 -17.78 -0.08
C ILE A 11 8.14 -17.10 -0.77
N GLU A 12 7.03 -17.82 -0.91
CA GLU A 12 5.76 -17.26 -1.36
C GLU A 12 5.31 -16.27 -0.28
N ILE A 13 5.67 -14.99 -0.46
CA ILE A 13 5.36 -13.96 0.52
C ILE A 13 3.85 -13.72 0.48
N THR A 14 3.18 -14.36 1.44
CA THR A 14 1.72 -14.32 1.55
C THR A 14 1.30 -13.12 2.40
N PRO A 15 0.32 -12.33 1.98
CA PRO A 15 -0.30 -11.26 2.78
C PRO A 15 -0.76 -11.76 4.16
N GLY A 16 -0.52 -10.98 5.21
CA GLY A 16 -0.71 -11.41 6.60
C GLY A 16 0.52 -12.06 7.23
N SER A 17 1.54 -12.43 6.46
CA SER A 17 2.82 -12.92 6.99
C SER A 17 3.70 -11.78 7.52
N LYS A 18 4.67 -12.12 8.39
CA LYS A 18 5.66 -11.17 8.89
C LYS A 18 6.58 -10.69 7.76
N GLU A 19 6.81 -11.55 6.78
CA GLU A 19 7.62 -11.30 5.59
C GLU A 19 6.93 -10.27 4.69
N PHE A 20 5.61 -10.38 4.51
CA PHE A 20 4.82 -9.39 3.76
C PHE A 20 4.84 -8.01 4.43
N GLY A 21 4.86 -7.98 5.76
CA GLY A 21 5.00 -6.74 6.54
C GLY A 21 6.30 -5.96 6.28
N LYS A 22 7.26 -6.53 5.54
CA LYS A 22 8.52 -5.88 5.13
C LYS A 22 8.56 -5.51 3.65
N MET A 23 7.55 -5.89 2.88
CA MET A 23 7.49 -5.57 1.46
C MET A 23 6.95 -4.17 1.25
N VAL A 24 7.52 -3.41 0.33
CA VAL A 24 7.02 -2.11 -0.11
C VAL A 24 6.42 -2.25 -1.50
N PHE A 25 5.26 -1.63 -1.71
CA PHE A 25 4.65 -1.58 -3.03
C PHE A 25 5.19 -0.41 -3.82
N ARG A 26 5.97 -0.71 -4.85
CA ARG A 26 6.58 0.28 -5.74
C ARG A 26 5.79 0.40 -7.03
N LEU A 27 5.54 1.63 -7.47
CA LEU A 27 4.93 1.93 -8.76
C LEU A 27 6.00 1.95 -9.85
N ASN A 28 5.65 1.41 -11.02
CA ASN A 28 6.56 1.30 -12.16
C ASN A 28 6.66 2.59 -12.98
N ASN A 29 5.72 3.53 -12.78
CA ASN A 29 5.68 4.80 -13.48
C ASN A 29 5.52 5.94 -12.46
N PRO A 30 6.10 7.13 -12.74
CA PRO A 30 5.83 8.33 -11.95
C PRO A 30 4.35 8.68 -11.93
N VAL A 31 3.86 9.20 -10.79
CA VAL A 31 2.47 9.63 -10.64
C VAL A 31 2.34 11.12 -10.96
N ASN A 32 1.33 11.47 -11.75
CA ASN A 32 1.00 12.84 -12.12
C ASN A 32 -0.51 12.98 -12.36
N ALA A 33 -0.97 14.21 -12.59
CA ALA A 33 -2.39 14.52 -12.79
C ALA A 33 -3.06 13.74 -13.94
N GLU A 34 -2.30 13.27 -14.94
CA GLU A 34 -2.84 12.52 -16.08
C GLU A 34 -3.08 11.04 -15.77
N ASN A 35 -2.31 10.47 -14.84
CA ASN A 35 -2.35 9.04 -14.53
C ASN A 35 -2.78 8.70 -13.10
N VAL A 36 -2.94 9.70 -12.21
CA VAL A 36 -3.29 9.46 -10.81
C VAL A 36 -4.62 8.71 -10.65
N SER A 37 -5.59 8.97 -11.52
CA SER A 37 -6.91 8.30 -11.52
C SER A 37 -6.85 6.79 -11.78
N VAL A 38 -5.75 6.32 -12.37
CA VAL A 38 -5.47 4.92 -12.63
C VAL A 38 -5.28 4.12 -11.33
N LEU A 39 -4.94 4.82 -10.25
CA LEU A 39 -4.72 4.28 -8.91
C LEU A 39 -5.93 4.50 -7.98
N ASN A 40 -7.08 4.92 -8.51
CA ASN A 40 -8.30 5.04 -7.73
C ASN A 40 -8.73 3.67 -7.19
N TYR A 41 -9.05 3.61 -5.91
CA TYR A 41 -9.46 2.40 -5.23
C TYR A 41 -10.89 2.55 -4.69
N ASN A 42 -11.71 1.50 -4.90
CA ASN A 42 -13.08 1.41 -4.39
C ASN A 42 -13.97 2.65 -4.69
N GLY A 43 -13.75 3.30 -5.83
CA GLY A 43 -14.48 4.50 -6.24
C GLY A 43 -14.03 5.80 -5.58
N ALA A 44 -13.04 5.77 -4.69
CA ALA A 44 -12.38 6.96 -4.17
C ALA A 44 -11.33 7.50 -5.15
N GLU A 45 -11.24 8.82 -5.24
CA GLU A 45 -10.20 9.49 -6.02
C GLU A 45 -8.98 9.78 -5.13
N LEU A 46 -7.79 9.69 -5.72
CA LEU A 46 -6.58 10.21 -5.10
C LEU A 46 -6.57 11.73 -5.13
N GLU A 47 -6.61 12.35 -3.96
CA GLU A 47 -6.53 13.78 -3.79
C GLU A 47 -5.10 14.20 -3.48
N GLN A 48 -4.63 15.25 -4.15
CA GLN A 48 -3.31 15.81 -3.86
C GLN A 48 -3.38 16.65 -2.58
N ILE A 49 -2.77 16.14 -1.50
CA ILE A 49 -2.75 16.83 -0.20
C ILE A 49 -1.55 17.76 -0.05
N GLN A 50 -0.45 17.46 -0.75
CA GLN A 50 0.76 18.28 -0.83
C GLN A 50 1.43 18.06 -2.20
N ASP A 51 2.41 18.90 -2.55
CA ASP A 51 3.14 18.71 -3.81
C ASP A 51 3.81 17.33 -3.85
N GLY A 52 3.53 16.54 -4.88
CA GLY A 52 4.00 15.16 -5.01
C GLY A 52 3.42 14.13 -4.02
N VAL A 53 2.42 14.49 -3.20
CA VAL A 53 1.79 13.58 -2.22
C VAL A 53 0.29 13.51 -2.47
N TYR A 54 -0.19 12.30 -2.74
CA TYR A 54 -1.60 12.01 -2.96
C TYR A 54 -2.13 11.08 -1.88
N ALA A 55 -3.39 11.27 -1.49
CA ALA A 55 -4.04 10.44 -0.50
C ALA A 55 -5.45 10.04 -0.92
N GLN A 56 -5.88 8.85 -0.51
CA GLN A 56 -7.26 8.38 -0.63
C GLN A 56 -7.58 7.40 0.51
N PRO A 57 -8.85 7.25 0.89
CA PRO A 57 -9.25 6.23 1.85
C PRO A 57 -9.01 4.82 1.29
N ALA A 58 -8.34 3.99 2.08
CA ALA A 58 -8.18 2.56 1.84
C ALA A 58 -9.22 1.75 2.62
N PHE A 59 -9.53 2.18 3.84
CA PHE A 59 -10.58 1.61 4.68
C PHE A 59 -11.01 2.66 5.71
N VAL A 60 -12.31 2.76 5.98
CA VAL A 60 -12.87 3.72 6.94
C VAL A 60 -13.90 2.99 7.80
N SER A 61 -13.76 3.12 9.12
CA SER A 61 -14.72 2.63 10.11
C SER A 61 -14.66 3.49 11.37
N ASP A 62 -15.61 3.27 12.28
CA ASP A 62 -15.72 4.04 13.53
C ASP A 62 -14.42 3.99 14.37
N ASP A 63 -13.72 2.86 14.36
CA ASP A 63 -12.55 2.61 15.23
C ASP A 63 -11.22 2.49 14.48
N PHE A 64 -11.24 2.30 13.15
CA PHE A 64 -10.03 2.07 12.36
C PHE A 64 -10.15 2.68 10.96
N ASN A 65 -9.32 3.69 10.70
CA ASN A 65 -9.25 4.36 9.41
C ASN A 65 -7.85 4.24 8.84
N LEU A 66 -7.77 3.75 7.61
CA LEU A 66 -6.53 3.52 6.87
C LEU A 66 -6.62 4.25 5.53
N PHE A 67 -5.57 4.98 5.20
CA PHE A 67 -5.45 5.76 3.98
C PHE A 67 -4.25 5.27 3.19
N PHE A 68 -4.36 5.32 1.86
CA PHE A 68 -3.20 5.26 0.99
C PHE A 68 -2.52 6.62 0.95
N ILE A 69 -1.20 6.60 0.99
CA ILE A 69 -0.33 7.75 0.74
C ILE A 69 0.56 7.37 -0.45
N VAL A 70 0.34 8.01 -1.59
CA VAL A 70 1.12 7.81 -2.81
C VAL A 70 2.11 8.95 -2.94
N THR A 71 3.39 8.62 -2.86
CA THR A 71 4.47 9.62 -2.82
C THR A 71 5.74 9.11 -3.47
N GLN A 72 6.58 10.04 -3.91
CA GLN A 72 7.91 9.75 -4.40
C GLN A 72 8.88 9.51 -3.21
N LEU A 73 9.72 8.48 -3.32
CA LEU A 73 10.89 8.27 -2.49
C LEU A 73 12.10 9.03 -3.07
N ILE A 74 13.30 8.78 -2.54
CA ILE A 74 14.54 9.34 -3.11
C ILE A 74 14.74 8.81 -4.54
N GLY A 75 14.92 9.72 -5.49
CA GLY A 75 15.08 9.38 -6.91
C GLY A 75 13.74 9.38 -7.65
N ASP A 76 13.53 8.42 -8.54
CA ASP A 76 12.33 8.35 -9.39
C ASP A 76 11.30 7.30 -8.91
N ASP A 77 11.57 6.63 -7.79
CA ASP A 77 10.71 5.56 -7.29
C ASP A 77 9.48 6.13 -6.57
N TRP A 78 8.30 5.77 -7.03
CA TRP A 78 7.03 6.08 -6.36
C TRP A 78 6.55 4.87 -5.58
N ILE A 79 5.95 5.10 -4.41
CA ILE A 79 5.42 4.04 -3.57
C ILE A 79 3.98 4.31 -3.16
N VAL A 80 3.29 3.24 -2.77
CA VAL A 80 2.03 3.30 -2.03
C VAL A 80 2.33 2.92 -0.59
N ALA A 81 2.24 3.89 0.32
CA ALA A 81 2.31 3.70 1.75
C ALA A 81 0.90 3.72 2.37
N PHE A 82 0.80 3.27 3.61
CA PHE A 82 -0.41 3.37 4.40
C PHE A 82 -0.24 4.42 5.50
N SER A 83 -1.31 5.09 5.89
CA SER A 83 -1.31 5.92 7.11
C SER A 83 -2.64 5.71 7.84
N LYS A 84 -2.58 5.66 9.17
CA LYS A 84 -3.81 5.66 9.97
C LYS A 84 -4.31 7.08 10.08
N ALA A 85 -5.61 7.26 9.91
CA ALA A 85 -6.26 8.54 10.12
C ALA A 85 -7.05 8.53 11.43
N LYS A 86 -7.05 9.68 12.12
CA LYS A 86 -8.07 9.97 13.13
C LYS A 86 -9.14 10.82 12.47
N ILE A 87 -10.37 10.30 12.42
CA ILE A 87 -11.53 11.03 11.93
C ILE A 87 -12.33 11.49 13.13
N GLU A 88 -12.59 12.79 13.22
CA GLU A 88 -13.50 13.41 14.18
C GLU A 88 -14.68 14.03 13.42
N ASN A 89 -15.79 14.31 14.12
CA ASN A 89 -16.98 14.96 13.53
C ASN A 89 -17.47 14.27 12.25
N ASP A 90 -17.45 12.94 12.24
CA ASP A 90 -17.81 12.01 11.15
C ASP A 90 -16.94 12.07 9.88
N ASN A 91 -16.42 13.25 9.50
CA ASN A 91 -15.74 13.45 8.20
C ASN A 91 -14.41 14.22 8.28
N GLU A 92 -13.96 14.66 9.46
CA GLU A 92 -12.79 15.52 9.59
C GLU A 92 -11.55 14.71 9.94
N ILE A 93 -10.61 14.56 9.01
CA ILE A 93 -9.30 13.99 9.29
C ILE A 93 -8.53 15.00 10.14
N THR A 94 -8.37 14.71 11.43
CA THR A 94 -7.69 15.58 12.39
C THR A 94 -6.22 15.22 12.59
N ASP A 95 -5.86 13.97 12.31
CA ASP A 95 -4.51 13.45 12.48
C ASP A 95 -4.23 12.34 11.46
N LEU A 96 -3.00 12.31 10.95
CA LEU A 96 -2.46 11.24 10.10
C LEU A 96 -1.19 10.71 10.77
N SER A 97 -1.14 9.40 11.00
CA SER A 97 0.07 8.78 11.53
C SER A 97 1.22 8.87 10.55
N ASP A 98 2.44 8.62 11.05
CA ASP A 98 3.60 8.40 10.19
C ASP A 98 3.29 7.36 9.10
N PRO A 99 3.75 7.58 7.85
CA PRO A 99 3.56 6.63 6.77
C PRO A 99 4.19 5.27 7.08
N ILE A 100 3.43 4.23 6.79
CA ILE A 100 3.81 2.82 6.88
C ILE A 100 4.02 2.36 5.43
N PRO A 101 5.25 2.42 4.89
CA PRO A 101 5.50 2.15 3.47
C PRO A 101 5.38 0.66 3.12
N THR A 102 5.30 -0.21 4.12
CA THR A 102 5.30 -1.65 3.92
C THR A 102 3.89 -2.26 3.94
N GLY A 103 3.79 -3.53 3.55
CA GLY A 103 2.60 -4.37 3.68
C GLY A 103 2.06 -4.52 5.10
N GLU A 104 2.73 -3.95 6.10
CA GLU A 104 2.25 -3.91 7.49
C GLU A 104 0.90 -3.20 7.60
N GLY A 105 0.64 -2.16 6.80
CA GLY A 105 -0.68 -1.52 6.78
C GLY A 105 -1.81 -2.48 6.36
N LEU A 106 -1.53 -3.36 5.40
CA LEU A 106 -2.47 -4.42 5.00
C LEU A 106 -2.62 -5.49 6.09
N ASN A 107 -1.52 -5.88 6.76
CA ASN A 107 -1.57 -6.81 7.88
C ASN A 107 -2.45 -6.27 9.03
N MET A 108 -2.34 -4.97 9.31
CA MET A 108 -3.17 -4.28 10.30
C MET A 108 -4.65 -4.32 9.91
N LEU A 109 -4.97 -4.04 8.64
CA LEU A 109 -6.34 -4.17 8.13
C LEU A 109 -6.85 -5.61 8.27
N GLY A 110 -6.02 -6.62 7.97
CA GLY A 110 -6.40 -8.03 8.11
C GLY A 110 -6.74 -8.47 9.53
N GLN A 111 -6.22 -7.77 10.56
CA GLN A 111 -6.60 -8.00 11.96
C GLN A 111 -7.96 -7.39 12.31
N VAL A 112 -8.40 -6.37 11.56
CA VAL A 112 -9.69 -5.68 11.75
C VAL A 112 -10.77 -6.33 10.89
N SER A 113 -10.50 -6.51 9.61
CA SER A 113 -11.40 -7.12 8.62
C SER A 113 -10.60 -7.90 7.58
N ALA A 114 -10.73 -9.23 7.62
CA ALA A 114 -10.09 -10.10 6.65
C ALA A 114 -10.64 -9.89 5.22
N ASP A 115 -11.94 -9.61 5.09
CA ASP A 115 -12.58 -9.40 3.80
C ASP A 115 -12.07 -8.11 3.12
N ASP A 116 -11.96 -7.02 3.87
CA ASP A 116 -11.42 -5.76 3.35
C ASP A 116 -9.94 -5.87 3.01
N ALA A 117 -9.17 -6.59 3.82
CA ALA A 117 -7.78 -6.89 3.49
C ALA A 117 -7.65 -7.70 2.19
N ASN A 118 -8.53 -8.68 1.96
CA ASN A 118 -8.54 -9.46 0.72
C ASN A 118 -8.93 -8.60 -0.50
N ASN A 119 -9.88 -7.67 -0.34
CA ASN A 119 -10.23 -6.71 -1.40
C ASN A 119 -9.06 -5.80 -1.75
N LEU A 120 -8.39 -5.29 -0.73
CA LEU A 120 -7.25 -4.39 -0.89
C LEU A 120 -6.02 -5.10 -1.47
N LEU A 121 -5.80 -6.36 -1.09
CA LEU A 121 -4.82 -7.23 -1.72
C LEU A 121 -5.14 -7.46 -3.20
N SER A 122 -6.41 -7.77 -3.51
CA SER A 122 -6.84 -8.00 -4.90
C SER A 122 -6.60 -6.76 -5.75
N TYR A 123 -6.84 -5.57 -5.21
CA TYR A 123 -6.50 -4.31 -5.86
C TYR A 123 -5.00 -4.22 -6.20
N PHE A 124 -4.10 -4.48 -5.25
CA PHE A 124 -2.66 -4.53 -5.56
C PHE A 124 -2.32 -5.59 -6.60
N GLY A 125 -2.98 -6.76 -6.56
CA GLY A 125 -2.88 -7.77 -7.60
C GLY A 125 -3.23 -7.23 -8.99
N THR A 126 -4.31 -6.47 -9.13
CA THR A 126 -4.67 -5.83 -10.41
C THR A 126 -3.63 -4.84 -10.90
N LEU A 127 -2.97 -4.11 -9.99
CA LEU A 127 -1.88 -3.21 -10.35
C LEU A 127 -0.65 -3.99 -10.83
N VAL A 128 -0.31 -5.10 -10.17
CA VAL A 128 0.79 -5.98 -10.58
C VAL A 128 0.52 -6.59 -11.95
N ASP A 129 -0.67 -7.15 -12.17
CA ASP A 129 -1.08 -7.76 -13.44
C ASP A 129 -1.07 -6.75 -14.58
N ALA A 130 -1.47 -5.50 -14.30
CA ALA A 130 -1.42 -4.39 -15.24
C ALA A 130 0.00 -3.81 -15.44
N LYS A 131 1.03 -4.39 -14.79
CA LYS A 131 2.42 -3.92 -14.79
C LYS A 131 2.59 -2.48 -14.29
N ARG A 132 1.73 -2.06 -13.36
CA ARG A 132 1.72 -0.70 -12.78
C ARG A 132 2.52 -0.61 -11.49
N GLY A 133 2.73 -1.73 -10.80
CA GLY A 133 3.59 -1.79 -9.65
C GLY A 133 4.02 -3.21 -9.33
N GLU A 134 4.82 -3.34 -8.29
CA GLU A 134 5.35 -4.61 -7.81
C GLU A 134 5.67 -4.50 -6.32
N TRP A 135 5.51 -5.62 -5.60
CA TRP A 135 5.98 -5.72 -4.23
C TRP A 135 7.48 -6.01 -4.24
N ARG A 136 8.24 -5.22 -3.49
CA ARG A 136 9.68 -5.42 -3.31
C ARG A 136 10.00 -5.57 -1.84
N LEU A 137 10.80 -6.58 -1.50
CA LEU A 137 11.42 -6.66 -0.18
C LEU A 137 12.47 -5.55 -0.09
N ILE A 138 12.45 -4.79 1.00
CA ILE A 138 13.53 -3.86 1.31
C ILE A 138 14.41 -4.53 2.37
N GLU A 139 15.69 -4.73 2.04
CA GLU A 139 16.71 -5.30 2.94
C GLU A 139 17.19 -4.28 3.99
#